data_AF-A0A7J4EL41-F1
#
_entry.id   AF-A0A7J4EL41-F1
#
_cell.length_a   1.000
_cell.length_b   1.000
_cell.length_c   1.000
_cell.angle_alpha   90.00
_cell.angle_beta   90.00
_cell.angle_gamma   90.00
#
_symmetry.space_group_name_H-M   'P 1'
#
loop_
_entity.id
_entity.type
_entity.pdbx_description
1 polymer ?
#
loop_
_entity_poly.entity_id
_entity_poly.type
_entity_poly.pdbx_seq_one_letter_code
_entity_poly.pdbx_strand_id
1 'polypeptide(L)'
;MKTSIKLGKNGKIIIPSNILEEYNFKQGDVFELVEIGGVITIYKAMNDAEIKNTMEHFVESLDKAGYKTKKDILKLVKEVKEELASH
;
A
#
# COMPACT_ATOMS: atom_id res chain seq x y z
N MET A 1 -19.11 -12.00 -7.25
CA MET A 1 -19.27 -10.65 -7.83
C MET A 1 -17.93 -10.24 -8.43
N LYS A 2 -17.86 -9.79 -9.69
CA LYS A 2 -16.60 -9.29 -10.28
C LYS A 2 -16.63 -7.77 -10.20
N THR A 3 -15.70 -7.18 -9.44
CA THR A 3 -15.54 -5.73 -9.35
C THR A 3 -14.26 -5.34 -10.07
N SER A 4 -14.38 -4.53 -11.12
CA SER A 4 -13.23 -3.97 -11.83
C SER A 4 -12.74 -2.73 -11.10
N ILE A 5 -11.47 -2.74 -10.67
CA ILE A 5 -10.85 -1.62 -9.96
C ILE A 5 -9.88 -0.92 -10.92
N LYS A 6 -9.93 0.42 -10.96
CA LYS A 6 -9.03 1.22 -11.78
C LYS A 6 -7.67 1.35 -11.10
N LEU A 7 -6.60 1.06 -11.82
CA LEU A 7 -5.24 1.37 -11.39
C LEU A 7 -4.99 2.88 -11.57
N GLY A 8 -4.70 3.57 -10.47
CA GLY A 8 -4.32 4.97 -10.45
C GLY A 8 -2.87 5.19 -10.91
N LYS A 9 -2.46 6.46 -10.96
CA LYS A 9 -1.04 6.81 -11.18
C LYS A 9 -0.18 6.14 -10.10
N ASN A 10 1.02 5.71 -10.49
CA ASN A 10 2.00 5.05 -9.61
C ASN A 10 1.52 3.73 -8.97
N GLY A 11 0.58 3.01 -9.60
CA GLY A 11 0.15 1.68 -9.12
C GLY A 11 -0.84 1.73 -7.93
N LYS A 12 -1.43 2.89 -7.65
CA LYS A 12 -2.45 3.03 -6.59
C LYS A 12 -3.71 2.22 -6.94
N ILE A 13 -4.21 1.44 -5.99
CA ILE A 13 -5.47 0.69 -6.11
C ILE A 13 -6.43 1.23 -5.07
N ILE A 14 -7.65 1.59 -5.48
CA ILE A 14 -8.71 2.00 -4.55
C ILE A 14 -9.59 0.78 -4.27
N ILE A 15 -9.52 0.25 -3.06
CA ILE A 15 -10.39 -0.87 -2.65
C ILE A 15 -11.79 -0.33 -2.37
N PRO A 16 -12.84 -0.85 -3.04
CA PRO A 16 -14.22 -0.47 -2.79
C PRO A 16 -14.66 -0.67 -1.33
N SER A 17 -15.50 0.23 -0.81
CA SER A 17 -15.95 0.20 0.59
C SER A 17 -16.61 -1.11 1.00
N ASN A 18 -17.38 -1.73 0.10
CA ASN A 18 -18.02 -3.02 0.36
C ASN A 18 -16.99 -4.14 0.62
N ILE A 19 -15.82 -4.11 -0.02
CA ILE A 19 -14.73 -5.06 0.23
C ILE A 19 -14.04 -4.72 1.56
N LEU A 20 -13.82 -3.44 1.83
CA LEU A 20 -13.24 -3.02 3.10
C LEU A 20 -14.10 -3.48 4.30
N GLU A 21 -15.42 -3.35 4.19
CA GLU A 21 -16.37 -3.77 5.21
C GLU A 21 -16.43 -5.29 5.38
N GLU A 22 -16.52 -6.03 4.27
CA GLU A 22 -16.60 -7.50 4.27
C GLU A 22 -15.38 -8.14 4.96
N TYR A 23 -14.19 -7.59 4.72
CA TYR A 23 -12.94 -8.10 5.28
C TYR A 23 -12.44 -7.32 6.51
N ASN A 24 -13.22 -6.36 7.02
CA ASN A 24 -12.89 -5.51 8.17
C ASN A 24 -11.49 -4.85 8.04
N PHE A 25 -11.20 -4.35 6.84
CA PHE A 25 -9.99 -3.59 6.55
C PHE A 25 -10.17 -2.13 6.97
N LYS A 26 -9.13 -1.57 7.58
CA LYS A 26 -9.12 -0.23 8.15
C LYS A 26 -7.95 0.57 7.60
N GLN A 27 -8.10 1.88 7.61
CA GLN A 27 -7.00 2.77 7.26
C GLN A 27 -5.80 2.53 8.17
N GLY A 28 -4.62 2.35 7.57
CA GLY A 28 -3.38 2.03 8.30
C GLY A 28 -3.10 0.53 8.42
N ASP A 29 -4.01 -0.34 8.02
CA ASP A 29 -3.70 -1.76 7.85
C ASP A 29 -2.61 -1.95 6.79
N VAL A 30 -1.71 -2.89 7.06
CA VAL A 30 -0.64 -3.28 6.14
C VAL A 30 -1.06 -4.56 5.43
N PHE A 31 -0.82 -4.61 4.12
CA PHE A 31 -1.18 -5.74 3.28
C PHE A 31 0.05 -6.28 2.57
N GLU A 32 0.14 -7.60 2.50
CA GLU A 32 1.08 -8.31 1.64
C GLU A 32 0.44 -8.50 0.26
N LEU A 33 1.23 -8.31 -0.80
CA LEU A 33 0.84 -8.52 -2.19
C LEU A 33 1.59 -9.73 -2.75
N VAL A 34 0.84 -10.74 -3.22
CA VAL A 34 1.40 -11.98 -3.78
C VAL A 34 0.78 -12.26 -5.14
N GLU A 35 1.60 -12.61 -6.14
CA GLU A 35 1.10 -13.06 -7.44
C GLU A 35 0.93 -14.59 -7.43
N ILE A 36 -0.29 -15.05 -7.71
CA ILE A 36 -0.62 -16.49 -7.79
C ILE A 36 -1.33 -16.74 -9.11
N GLY A 37 -0.65 -17.38 -10.05
CA GLY A 37 -1.23 -17.75 -11.35
C GLY A 37 -1.69 -16.55 -12.18
N GLY A 38 -0.92 -15.46 -12.19
CA GLY A 38 -1.26 -14.22 -12.90
C GLY A 38 -2.27 -13.32 -12.19
N VAL A 39 -2.66 -13.65 -10.95
CA VAL A 39 -3.60 -12.86 -10.14
C VAL A 39 -2.85 -12.27 -8.94
N ILE A 40 -2.91 -10.94 -8.79
CA ILE A 40 -2.43 -10.27 -7.58
C ILE A 40 -3.46 -10.50 -6.47
N THR A 41 -3.00 -11.15 -5.40
CA THR A 41 -3.78 -11.41 -4.20
C THR A 41 -3.24 -10.57 -3.05
N ILE A 42 -4.14 -10.00 -2.25
CA ILE A 42 -3.81 -9.17 -1.10
C ILE A 42 -4.25 -9.84 0.18
N TYR A 43 -3.33 -9.94 1.14
CA TYR A 43 -3.58 -10.51 2.47
C TYR A 43 -3.28 -9.45 3.53
N LYS A 44 -4.11 -9.37 4.57
CA LYS A 44 -3.81 -8.50 5.72
C LYS A 44 -2.65 -9.12 6.51
N ALA A 45 -1.60 -8.35 6.76
CA ALA A 45 -0.48 -8.80 7.59
C ALA A 45 -1.00 -9.10 9.00
N MET A 46 -0.73 -10.30 9.50
CA MET A 46 -1.37 -10.82 10.73
C MET A 46 -0.52 -10.64 11.98
N ASN A 47 0.79 -10.36 11.85
CA ASN A 47 1.67 -10.20 13.00
C ASN A 47 2.71 -9.07 12.83
N ASP A 48 3.19 -8.55 13.95
CA ASP A 48 4.17 -7.46 14.00
C ASP A 48 5.49 -7.79 13.26
N ALA A 49 5.83 -9.08 13.18
CA ALA A 49 7.03 -9.54 12.47
C ALA A 49 6.89 -9.40 10.95
N GLU A 50 5.74 -9.74 10.37
CA GLU A 50 5.41 -9.53 8.95
C GLU A 50 5.36 -8.05 8.60
N ILE A 51 4.77 -7.22 9.48
CA ILE A 51 4.76 -5.76 9.32
C ILE A 51 6.19 -5.22 9.33
N LYS A 52 7.02 -5.66 10.27
CA LYS A 52 8.43 -5.24 10.36
C LYS A 52 9.20 -5.61 9.09
N ASN A 53 9.08 -6.85 8.61
CA ASN A 53 9.78 -7.31 7.41
C ASN A 53 9.32 -6.53 6.16
N THR A 54 8.02 -6.26 6.05
CA THR A 54 7.46 -5.44 4.96
C THR A 54 7.99 -4.00 5.00
N MET A 55 8.09 -3.41 6.20
CA MET A 55 8.63 -2.06 6.39
C MET A 55 10.13 -2.01 6.08
N GLU A 56 10.90 -3.03 6.44
CA GLU A 56 12.32 -3.14 6.09
C GLU A 56 12.53 -3.17 4.57
N HIS A 57 11.79 -4.00 3.85
CA HIS A 57 11.84 -4.04 2.38
C HIS A 57 11.37 -2.73 1.72
N PHE A 58 10.38 -2.07 2.30
CA PHE A 58 9.94 -0.76 1.83
C PHE A 58 11.04 0.30 2.00
N VAL A 59 11.71 0.34 3.16
CA VAL A 59 12.84 1.25 3.41
C VAL A 59 14.01 0.97 2.47
N GLU A 60 14.35 -0.30 2.23
CA GLU A 60 15.38 -0.67 1.25
C GLU A 60 15.03 -0.19 -0.16
N SER A 61 13.76 -0.29 -0.55
CA SER A 61 13.28 0.15 -1.86
C SER A 61 13.34 1.66 -2.00
N LEU A 62 13.01 2.40 -0.93
CA LEU A 62 13.14 3.86 -0.88
C LEU A 62 14.60 4.30 -0.99
N ASP A 63 15.53 3.62 -0.31
CA ASP A 63 16.96 3.95 -0.38
C ASP A 63 17.52 3.69 -1.79
N LYS A 64 17.13 2.57 -2.42
CA LYS A 64 17.45 2.28 -3.84
C LYS A 64 16.89 3.33 -4.81
N ALA A 65 15.71 3.87 -4.53
CA ALA A 65 15.09 4.93 -5.32
C ALA A 65 15.67 6.34 -5.03
N GLY A 66 16.65 6.44 -4.12
CA GLY A 66 17.36 7.69 -3.82
C GLY A 66 16.75 8.53 -2.69
N TYR A 67 15.74 8.01 -1.97
CA TYR A 67 15.12 8.69 -0.83
C TYR A 67 15.94 8.43 0.44
N LYS A 68 17.10 9.10 0.54
CA LYS A 68 18.11 8.82 1.57
C LYS A 68 17.95 9.63 2.85
N THR A 69 17.20 10.73 2.80
CA THR A 69 17.06 11.61 3.95
C THR A 69 15.64 11.59 4.51
N LYS A 70 15.52 11.88 5.80
CA LYS A 70 14.23 12.12 6.46
C LYS A 70 13.39 13.16 5.71
N LYS A 71 14.03 14.15 5.07
CA LYS A 71 13.37 15.19 4.29
C LYS A 71 12.73 14.64 3.01
N ASP A 72 13.39 13.70 2.34
CA ASP A 72 12.88 13.08 1.10
C ASP A 72 11.67 12.17 1.40
N ILE A 73 11.75 11.41 2.50
CA ILE A 73 10.64 10.56 2.96
C ILE A 73 9.44 11.42 3.37
N LEU A 74 9.66 12.51 4.11
CA LEU A 74 8.59 13.42 4.50
C LEU A 74 7.94 14.12 3.30
N LYS A 75 8.73 14.42 2.25
CA LYS A 75 8.21 14.98 1.00
C LYS A 75 7.30 13.97 0.29
N LEU A 76 7.71 12.71 0.17
CA LEU A 76 6.89 11.63 -0.40
C LEU A 76 5.58 11.45 0.38
N VAL A 77 5.64 11.40 1.71
CA VAL A 77 4.44 11.28 2.56
C VAL A 77 3.49 12.47 2.38
N LYS A 78 4.05 13.67 2.20
CA LYS A 78 3.26 14.89 1.98
C LYS A 78 2.58 14.87 0.61
N GLU A 79 3.29 14.51 -0.45
CA GLU A 79 2.76 14.37 -1.81
C GLU A 79 1.60 13.35 -1.85
N VAL A 80 1.77 12.19 -1.20
CA VAL A 80 0.71 11.18 -1.10
C VAL A 80 -0.51 11.69 -0.32
N LYS A 81 -0.30 12.44 0.77
CA LYS A 81 -1.40 13.01 1.58
C LYS A 81 -2.19 14.09 0.83
N GLU A 82 -1.51 14.98 0.11
CA GLU A 82 -2.15 16.05 -0.66
C GLU A 82 -2.97 15.47 -1.83
N GLU A 83 -2.46 14.43 -2.48
CA GLU A 83 -3.19 13.71 -3.55
C GLU A 83 -4.40 12.93 -3.03
N LEU A 84 -4.37 12.48 -1.76
CA LEU A 84 -5.51 11.84 -1.11
C LEU A 84 -6.58 12.84 -0.63
N ALA A 85 -6.19 14.05 -0.22
CA ALA A 85 -7.13 15.08 0.26
C ALA A 85 -7.87 15.82 -0.87
N SER A 86 -7.44 15.62 -2.12
CA SER A 86 -7.99 16.27 -3.31
C SER A 86 -8.91 15.35 -4.13
N HIS A 87 -9.31 14.21 -3.57
CA HIS A 87 -10.32 13.26 -4.09
C HIS A 87 -11.31 12.91 -2.98
#